data_AF-A0A1V4DK75-F1
#
_entry.id   AF-A0A1V4DK75-F1
#
_cell.length_a   1.000
_cell.length_b   1.000
_cell.length_c   1.000
_cell.angle_alpha   90.00
_cell.angle_beta   90.00
_cell.angle_gamma   90.00
#
_symmetry.space_group_name_H-M   'P 1'
#
loop_
_entity.id
_entity.type
_entity.pdbx_description
1 polymer ?
#
loop_
_entity_poly.entity_id
_entity_poly.type
_entity_poly.pdbx_seq_one_letter_code
_entity_poly.pdbx_strand_id
1 'polypeptide(L)'
;MIFSFVGMIMTVLGVIYLIFPSKKRENKYGYRTQRARYTDASFKYAQKVAAKMLLLIGLGTWLIGFIIKSSGVSQFFMLEIFLIAIPIISVFYQIERRLEVFNDDFDREIGKNEKGDTHEVIND
;
A
#
# COMPACT_ATOMS: atom_id res chain seq x y z
N MET A 1 -19.94 11.79 7.36
CA MET A 1 -20.28 10.50 8.02
C MET A 1 -19.66 9.28 7.32
N ILE A 2 -19.62 9.25 5.99
CA ILE A 2 -19.01 8.18 5.19
C ILE A 2 -17.48 8.22 5.33
N PHE A 3 -16.88 9.40 5.21
CA PHE A 3 -15.43 9.58 5.37
C PHE A 3 -14.91 9.02 6.69
N SER A 4 -15.62 9.28 7.77
CA SER A 4 -15.28 8.74 9.09
C SER A 4 -15.37 7.22 9.09
N PHE A 5 -16.44 6.64 8.56
CA PHE A 5 -16.63 5.19 8.58
C PHE A 5 -15.61 4.46 7.70
N VAL A 6 -15.43 4.91 6.46
CA VAL A 6 -14.46 4.34 5.52
C VAL A 6 -13.03 4.53 6.01
N GLY A 7 -12.69 5.73 6.52
CA GLY A 7 -11.40 6.00 7.12
C GLY A 7 -11.11 5.06 8.28
N MET A 8 -12.08 4.84 9.16
CA MET A 8 -11.96 3.89 10.27
C MET A 8 -11.71 2.46 9.78
N ILE A 9 -12.46 1.98 8.77
CA ILE A 9 -12.23 0.64 8.19
C ILE A 9 -10.82 0.53 7.61
N MET A 10 -10.38 1.54 6.84
CA MET A 10 -9.03 1.56 6.27
C MET A 10 -7.96 1.54 7.36
N THR A 11 -8.13 2.31 8.43
CA THR A 11 -7.23 2.29 9.59
C THR A 11 -7.19 0.92 10.24
N VAL A 12 -8.35 0.30 10.51
CA VAL A 12 -8.41 -1.03 11.13
C VAL A 12 -7.72 -2.08 10.24
N LEU A 13 -7.98 -2.07 8.93
CA LEU A 13 -7.28 -2.96 8.00
C LEU A 13 -5.76 -2.71 7.99
N GLY A 14 -5.35 -1.45 8.07
CA GLY A 14 -3.96 -1.06 8.19
C GLY A 14 -3.31 -1.60 9.48
N VAL A 15 -4.00 -1.52 10.62
CA VAL A 15 -3.56 -2.11 11.90
C VAL A 15 -3.44 -3.63 11.77
N ILE A 16 -4.44 -4.29 11.19
CA ILE A 16 -4.42 -5.76 10.99
C ILE A 16 -3.21 -6.14 10.15
N TYR A 17 -2.93 -5.42 9.06
CA TYR A 17 -1.78 -5.70 8.19
C TYR A 17 -0.44 -5.38 8.87
N LEU A 18 -0.42 -4.44 9.81
CA LEU A 18 0.76 -4.10 10.60
C LEU A 18 1.10 -5.20 11.62
N ILE A 19 0.08 -5.75 12.32
CA ILE A 19 0.26 -6.77 13.36
C ILE A 19 0.41 -8.16 12.75
N PHE A 20 -0.39 -8.47 11.72
CA PHE A 20 -0.47 -9.78 11.08
C PHE A 20 -0.17 -9.70 9.57
N PRO A 21 1.03 -9.23 9.16
CA PRO A 21 1.38 -9.20 7.76
C PRO A 21 1.37 -10.61 7.17
N SER A 22 0.85 -10.75 5.96
CA SER A 22 0.90 -12.03 5.25
C SER A 22 2.36 -12.39 4.94
N LYS A 23 2.85 -13.48 5.54
CA LYS A 23 4.28 -13.81 5.52
C LYS A 23 4.75 -14.43 4.21
N LYS A 24 3.84 -15.03 3.44
CA LYS A 24 4.16 -15.82 2.25
C LYS A 24 3.19 -15.55 1.10
N ARG A 25 3.70 -15.65 -0.13
CA ARG A 25 2.96 -15.31 -1.36
C ARG A 25 1.79 -16.27 -1.64
N GLU A 26 1.91 -17.53 -1.23
CA GLU A 26 0.89 -18.57 -1.39
C GLU A 26 -0.32 -18.39 -0.47
N ASN A 27 -0.21 -17.51 0.53
CA ASN A 27 -1.26 -17.32 1.51
C ASN A 27 -2.50 -16.67 0.88
N LYS A 28 -3.70 -17.05 1.35
CA LYS A 28 -4.96 -16.60 0.74
C LYS A 28 -5.28 -15.12 0.96
N TYR A 29 -4.65 -14.48 1.95
CA TYR A 29 -4.88 -13.08 2.32
C TYR A 29 -3.63 -12.20 2.14
N GLY A 30 -3.86 -10.89 2.08
CA GLY A 30 -2.83 -9.86 1.90
C GLY A 30 -3.04 -9.04 0.62
N TYR A 31 -2.16 -8.07 0.38
CA TYR A 31 -2.13 -7.29 -0.86
C TYR A 31 -1.57 -8.13 -2.02
N ARG A 32 -2.38 -8.41 -3.05
CA ARG A 32 -2.11 -9.46 -4.06
C ARG A 32 -2.15 -8.98 -5.52
N THR A 33 -1.59 -7.82 -5.82
CA THR A 33 -1.47 -7.36 -7.21
C THR A 33 -0.35 -8.10 -7.95
N GLN A 34 -0.34 -8.01 -9.29
CA GLN A 34 0.67 -8.66 -10.13
C GLN A 34 2.09 -8.23 -9.71
N ARG A 35 2.30 -6.93 -9.46
CA ARG A 35 3.57 -6.35 -9.00
C ARG A 35 3.95 -6.82 -7.60
N ALA A 36 2.97 -6.93 -6.68
CA ALA A 36 3.21 -7.49 -5.34
C ALA A 36 3.63 -8.96 -5.36
N ARG A 37 3.21 -9.71 -6.38
CA ARG A 37 3.51 -11.13 -6.54
C ARG A 37 4.74 -11.37 -7.42
N TYR A 38 5.60 -10.39 -7.68
CA TYR A 38 6.79 -10.59 -8.51
C TYR A 38 7.80 -11.55 -7.82
N THR A 39 8.22 -11.21 -6.60
CA THR A 39 9.07 -12.07 -5.75
C THR A 39 8.52 -12.17 -4.33
N ASP A 40 9.08 -13.06 -3.51
CA ASP A 40 8.75 -13.13 -2.08
C ASP A 40 9.18 -11.85 -1.33
N ALA A 41 10.26 -11.21 -1.78
CA ALA A 41 10.71 -9.92 -1.25
C ALA A 41 9.69 -8.83 -1.58
N SER A 42 9.25 -8.75 -2.84
CA SER A 42 8.20 -7.82 -3.29
C SER A 42 6.90 -8.04 -2.53
N PHE A 43 6.54 -9.29 -2.25
CA PHE A 43 5.33 -9.62 -1.50
C PHE A 43 5.39 -9.14 -0.05
N LYS A 44 6.51 -9.38 0.64
CA LYS A 44 6.73 -8.87 2.00
C LYS A 44 6.74 -7.35 2.04
N TYR A 45 7.39 -6.72 1.07
CA TYR A 45 7.41 -5.27 0.92
C TYR A 45 6.00 -4.72 0.69
N ALA A 46 5.21 -5.35 -0.18
CA ALA A 46 3.83 -4.98 -0.46
C ALA A 46 2.98 -4.96 0.81
N GLN A 47 3.07 -5.99 1.66
CA GLN A 47 2.28 -6.02 2.92
C GLN A 47 2.66 -4.87 3.85
N LYS A 48 3.96 -4.58 3.98
CA LYS A 48 4.46 -3.49 4.84
C LYS A 48 4.01 -2.12 4.33
N VAL A 49 4.11 -1.88 3.01
CA VAL A 49 3.66 -0.63 2.40
C VAL A 49 2.14 -0.49 2.47
N ALA A 50 1.40 -1.56 2.20
CA ALA A 50 -0.05 -1.57 2.31
C ALA A 50 -0.52 -1.23 3.73
N ALA A 51 0.08 -1.85 4.75
CA ALA A 51 -0.20 -1.53 6.15
C ALA A 51 -0.01 -0.04 6.44
N LYS A 52 1.14 0.52 6.05
CA LYS A 52 1.47 1.93 6.28
C LYS A 52 0.54 2.88 5.54
N MET A 53 0.20 2.59 4.28
CA MET A 53 -0.66 3.45 3.47
C MET A 53 -2.11 3.42 3.93
N LEU A 54 -2.63 2.23 4.25
CA LEU A 54 -3.96 2.08 4.84
C LEU A 54 -4.07 2.79 6.18
N LEU A 55 -3.05 2.70 7.04
CA LEU A 55 -3.01 3.43 8.31
C LEU A 55 -2.99 4.94 8.10
N LEU A 56 -2.05 5.45 7.30
CA LEU A 56 -1.83 6.89 7.14
C LEU A 56 -3.02 7.55 6.46
N ILE A 57 -3.46 7.02 5.32
CA ILE A 57 -4.60 7.58 4.59
C ILE A 57 -5.90 7.32 5.33
N GLY A 58 -6.09 6.12 5.90
CA GLY A 58 -7.27 5.79 6.71
C GLY A 58 -7.44 6.74 7.89
N LEU A 59 -6.37 6.99 8.66
CA LEU A 59 -6.42 7.87 9.83
C LEU A 59 -6.68 9.32 9.40
N GLY A 60 -6.03 9.79 8.33
CA GLY A 60 -6.31 11.13 7.78
C GLY A 60 -7.76 11.28 7.31
N THR A 61 -8.29 10.28 6.59
CA THR A 61 -9.68 10.27 6.09
C THR A 61 -10.67 10.21 7.25
N TRP A 62 -10.36 9.43 8.29
CA TRP A 62 -11.17 9.35 9.50
C TRP A 62 -11.24 10.68 10.22
N LEU A 63 -10.08 11.33 10.44
CA LEU A 63 -9.99 12.65 11.09
C LEU A 63 -10.76 13.73 10.30
N ILE A 64 -10.62 13.76 8.98
CA ILE A 64 -11.38 14.67 8.12
C ILE A 64 -12.88 14.44 8.28
N GLY A 65 -13.31 13.18 8.22
CA GLY A 65 -14.71 12.81 8.39
C GLY A 65 -15.26 13.15 9.79
N PHE A 66 -14.42 13.04 10.82
CA PHE A 66 -14.76 13.41 12.19
C PHE A 66 -14.93 14.92 12.34
N ILE A 67 -14.02 15.73 11.77
CA ILE A 67 -14.11 17.20 11.77
C ILE A 67 -15.39 17.65 11.06
N ILE A 68 -15.65 17.17 9.84
CA ILE A 68 -16.86 17.52 9.07
C ILE A 68 -18.13 17.20 9.87
N LYS A 69 -18.17 16.05 10.54
CA LYS A 69 -19.29 15.65 11.40
C LYS A 69 -19.45 16.62 12.59
N SER A 70 -18.35 16.99 13.24
CA SER A 70 -18.37 17.89 14.40
C SER A 70 -18.75 19.33 14.04
N SER A 71 -18.45 19.77 12.82
CA SER A 71 -18.79 21.12 12.34
C SER A 71 -20.27 21.29 11.95
N GLY A 72 -21.09 20.23 12.00
CA GLY A 72 -22.51 20.28 11.63
C GLY A 72 -22.77 20.34 10.12
N VAL A 73 -21.74 20.25 9.28
CA VAL A 73 -21.81 20.39 7.82
C VAL A 73 -22.25 19.09 7.12
N SER A 74 -23.10 18.30 7.80
CA SER A 74 -23.48 16.94 7.39
C SER A 74 -24.39 16.85 6.16
N GLN A 75 -24.87 18.00 5.65
CA GLN A 75 -25.78 18.09 4.51
C GLN A 75 -25.15 17.70 3.16
N PHE A 76 -23.81 17.64 3.07
CA PHE A 76 -23.08 17.34 1.81
C PHE A 76 -22.84 15.85 1.56
N PHE A 77 -23.79 14.99 1.94
CA PHE A 77 -23.65 13.54 1.82
C PHE A 77 -23.34 13.06 0.39
N MET A 78 -23.99 13.63 -0.63
CA MET A 78 -23.70 13.27 -2.03
C MET A 78 -22.26 13.60 -2.43
N LEU A 79 -21.75 14.75 -1.98
CA LEU A 79 -20.37 15.15 -2.23
C LEU A 79 -19.39 14.19 -1.53
N GLU A 80 -19.70 13.73 -0.32
CA GLU A 80 -18.89 12.70 0.37
C GLU A 80 -18.78 11.42 -0.46
N ILE A 81 -19.84 10.98 -1.15
CA ILE A 81 -19.80 9.77 -2.00
C ILE A 81 -18.84 9.94 -3.18
N PHE A 82 -18.87 11.08 -3.87
CA PHE A 82 -17.95 11.31 -4.99
C PHE A 82 -16.50 11.44 -4.52
N LEU A 83 -16.28 12.13 -3.40
CA LEU A 83 -14.94 12.40 -2.90
C LEU A 83 -14.28 11.19 -2.24
N ILE A 84 -15.04 10.18 -1.77
CA ILE A 84 -14.45 9.01 -1.10
C ILE A 84 -13.57 8.16 -2.02
N ALA A 85 -13.77 8.25 -3.34
CA ALA A 85 -12.92 7.57 -4.31
C ALA A 85 -11.46 8.07 -4.23
N ILE A 86 -11.24 9.34 -3.89
CA ILE A 86 -9.90 9.95 -3.83
C ILE A 86 -8.98 9.24 -2.84
N PRO A 87 -9.32 9.11 -1.53
CA PRO A 87 -8.46 8.42 -0.57
C PRO A 87 -8.30 6.93 -0.91
N ILE A 88 -9.33 6.26 -1.42
CA ILE A 88 -9.27 4.85 -1.80
C ILE A 88 -8.27 4.65 -2.94
N ILE A 89 -8.43 5.39 -4.03
CA ILE A 89 -7.52 5.33 -5.20
C ILE A 89 -6.10 5.71 -4.79
N SER A 90 -5.93 6.72 -3.93
CA SER A 90 -4.62 7.16 -3.43
C SER A 90 -3.86 6.03 -2.72
N VAL A 91 -4.54 5.19 -1.91
CA VAL A 91 -3.91 4.03 -1.28
C VAL A 91 -3.36 3.08 -2.32
N PHE A 92 -4.19 2.63 -3.28
CA PHE A 92 -3.76 1.68 -4.30
C PHE A 92 -2.63 2.25 -5.17
N TYR A 93 -2.79 3.49 -5.63
CA TYR A 93 -1.78 4.17 -6.44
C TYR A 93 -0.42 4.25 -5.73
N GLN A 94 -0.41 4.62 -4.45
CA GLN A 94 0.84 4.73 -3.70
C GLN A 94 1.50 3.37 -3.42
N ILE A 95 0.71 2.31 -3.22
CA ILE A 95 1.25 0.95 -3.05
C ILE A 95 1.86 0.48 -4.37
N GLU A 96 1.12 0.58 -5.48
CA GLU A 96 1.58 0.13 -6.80
C GLU A 96 2.82 0.87 -7.28
N ARG A 97 2.86 2.20 -7.09
CA ARG A 97 4.02 3.01 -7.47
C ARG A 97 5.28 2.64 -6.66
N ARG A 98 5.12 2.34 -5.37
CA ARG A 98 6.26 1.90 -4.54
C ARG A 98 6.72 0.49 -4.88
N LEU A 99 5.81 -0.39 -5.27
CA LEU A 99 6.14 -1.72 -5.74
C LEU A 99 6.88 -1.72 -7.06
N GLU A 100 6.51 -0.82 -7.97
CA GLU A 100 7.23 -0.61 -9.23
C GLU A 100 8.69 -0.26 -8.98
N VAL A 101 8.92 0.82 -8.22
CA VAL A 101 10.28 1.27 -7.90
C VAL A 101 11.08 0.18 -7.20
N PHE A 102 10.46 -0.54 -6.25
CA PHE A 102 11.12 -1.64 -5.55
C PHE A 102 11.52 -2.79 -6.49
N ASN A 103 10.65 -3.17 -7.43
CA ASN A 103 10.95 -4.24 -8.38
C ASN A 103 12.00 -3.80 -9.41
N ASP A 104 11.93 -2.57 -9.91
CA ASP A 104 12.90 -2.02 -10.85
C ASP A 104 14.31 -1.95 -10.23
N ASP A 105 14.41 -1.56 -8.95
CA ASP A 105 15.68 -1.54 -8.22
C ASP A 105 16.20 -2.96 -7.95
N PHE A 106 15.31 -3.90 -7.64
CA PHE A 106 15.66 -5.31 -7.45
C PHE A 106 16.23 -5.94 -8.73
N ASP A 107 15.61 -5.70 -9.89
CA ASP A 107 16.09 -6.21 -11.17
C ASP A 107 17.46 -5.61 -11.55
N ARG A 108 17.70 -4.33 -11.22
CA ARG A 108 19.00 -3.67 -11.43
C ARG A 108 20.11 -4.24 -10.57
N GLU A 109 19.82 -4.58 -9.32
CA GLU A 109 20.81 -5.20 -8.41
C GLU A 109 21.21 -6.59 -8.89
N ILE A 110 20.24 -7.41 -9.31
CA ILE A 110 20.52 -8.74 -9.88
C ILE A 110 21.39 -8.62 -11.14
N GLY A 111 21.01 -7.76 -12.09
CA GLY A 111 21.76 -7.58 -13.34
C GLY A 111 23.18 -7.04 -13.15
N LYS A 112 23.44 -6.30 -12.05
CA LYS A 112 24.81 -5.87 -11.70
C LYS A 112 25.66 -7.02 -11.15
N ASN A 113 25.09 -7.86 -10.29
CA ASN A 113 25.81 -9.00 -9.72
C ASN A 113 26.20 -10.01 -10.82
N GLU A 114 25.29 -10.35 -11.73
CA GLU A 114 25.59 -11.25 -12.86
C GLU A 114 26.74 -10.72 -13.75
N LYS A 115 26.79 -9.41 -13.98
CA LYS A 115 27.88 -8.77 -14.75
C LYS A 115 29.20 -8.73 -13.97
N GLY A 116 29.15 -8.49 -12.66
CA GLY A 116 30.32 -8.50 -11.79
C GLY A 116 31.00 -9.87 -11.75
N ASP A 117 30.21 -10.93 -11.56
CA ASP A 117 30.69 -12.32 -11.55
C ASP A 117 31.31 -12.70 -12.91
N THR A 118 30.72 -12.23 -14.02
CA THR A 118 31.27 -12.47 -15.36
C THR A 118 32.64 -11.78 -15.56
N HIS A 119 32.85 -10.61 -14.94
CA HIS A 119 34.13 -9.89 -15.04
C HIS A 119 35.23 -10.44 -14.12
N GLU A 120 34.89 -11.11 -13.01
CA GLU A 120 35.86 -11.86 -12.20
C GLU A 120 36.31 -13.14 -12.92
N VAL A 121 35.39 -13.91 -13.51
CA VAL A 121 35.72 -15.19 -14.17
C VAL A 121 36.54 -15.02 -15.45
N ILE A 122 36.47 -13.87 -16.13
CA ILE A 122 37.24 -13.62 -17.36
C ILE A 122 38.68 -13.12 -17.06
N ASN A 123 38.96 -12.68 -15.83
CA ASN A 123 40.26 -12.13 -15.45
C ASN A 123 41.15 -13.09 -14.64
N ASP A 124 40.70 -14.33 -14.41
CA ASP A 124 41.50 -15.47 -13.90
C ASP A 124 41.92 -16.41 -15.04
#